data_AF-E2D7D8-F1
#
_entry.id   AF-E2D7D8-F1
#
_cell.length_a   1.000
_cell.length_b   1.000
_cell.length_c   1.000
_cell.angle_alpha   90.00
_cell.angle_beta   90.00
_cell.angle_gamma   90.00
#
_symmetry.space_group_name_H-M   'P 1'
#
loop_
_entity.id
_entity.type
_entity.pdbx_description
1 polymer ?
#
loop_
_entity_poly.entity_id
_entity_poly.type
_entity_poly.pdbx_seq_one_letter_code
_entity_poly.pdbx_strand_id
1 'polypeptide(L)' 'RSGNPTRNSLEECLAPLEKAKYALAFASGSAALTTMSYLLKSGDHILTVDDVYGGTNRFFRNC' A
#
# COMPACT_ATOMS: atom_id res chain seq x y z
N ARG A 1 14.88 -0.07 -8.38
CA ARG A 1 14.55 -0.04 -6.93
C ARG A 1 14.27 1.39 -6.47
N SER A 2 15.28 2.26 -6.41
CA SER A 2 15.10 3.65 -5.95
C SER A 2 14.34 4.53 -6.95
N GLY A 3 14.65 4.42 -8.25
CA GLY A 3 13.93 5.14 -9.31
C GLY A 3 13.86 4.33 -10.60
N ASN A 4 12.82 4.57 -11.40
CA ASN A 4 12.66 4.03 -12.75
C ASN A 4 11.75 5.00 -13.54
N PRO A 5 12.17 5.58 -14.68
CA PRO A 5 11.38 6.57 -15.40
C PRO A 5 9.97 6.09 -15.78
N THR A 6 9.83 4.84 -16.21
CA THR A 6 8.54 4.25 -16.56
C THR A 6 7.61 4.15 -15.36
N ARG A 7 8.15 3.76 -14.19
CA ARG A 7 7.39 3.75 -12.93
C ARG A 7 6.97 5.16 -12.52
N ASN A 8 7.89 6.12 -12.62
CA ASN A 8 7.61 7.51 -12.26
C ASN A 8 6.47 8.08 -13.12
N SER A 9 6.45 7.80 -14.43
CA SER A 9 5.35 8.23 -15.30
C SER A 9 3.98 7.66 -14.89
N LEU A 10 3.94 6.40 -14.42
CA LEU A 10 2.71 5.81 -13.87
C LEU A 10 2.31 6.50 -12.55
N GLU A 11 3.26 6.71 -11.65
CA GLU A 11 3.04 7.36 -10.35
C GLU A 11 2.53 8.81 -10.52
N GLU A 12 3.13 9.57 -11.43
CA GLU A 12 2.74 10.95 -11.77
C GLU A 12 1.37 11.02 -12.45
N CYS A 13 1.00 10.01 -13.23
CA CYS A 13 -0.33 9.92 -13.84
C CYS A 13 -1.41 9.58 -12.82
N LEU A 14 -1.14 8.65 -11.88
CA LEU A 14 -2.11 8.20 -10.89
C LEU A 14 -2.40 9.24 -9.80
N ALA A 15 -1.39 9.96 -9.32
CA ALA A 15 -1.54 10.93 -8.24
C ALA A 15 -2.68 11.95 -8.46
N PRO A 16 -2.79 12.66 -9.61
CA PRO A 16 -3.87 13.61 -9.84
C PRO A 16 -5.25 12.95 -10.02
N LEU A 17 -5.33 11.71 -10.51
CA LEU A 17 -6.60 10.98 -10.65
C LEU A 17 -7.25 10.72 -9.28
N GLU A 18 -6.43 10.42 -8.27
CA GLU A 18 -6.85 10.22 -6.88
C GLU A 18 -6.86 11.53 -6.06
N LYS A 19 -6.64 12.70 -6.70
CA LYS A 19 -6.50 14.00 -6.04
C LYS A 19 -5.40 14.02 -4.97
N ALA A 20 -4.34 13.24 -5.17
CA ALA A 20 -3.20 13.10 -4.25
C ALA A 20 -1.97 13.88 -4.76
N LYS A 21 -1.06 14.21 -3.84
CA LYS A 21 0.23 14.85 -4.17
C LYS A 21 1.25 13.87 -4.72
N TYR A 22 1.18 12.60 -4.30
CA TYR A 22 2.12 11.54 -4.64
C TYR A 22 1.37 10.22 -4.81
N ALA A 23 1.91 9.33 -5.65
CA ALA A 23 1.54 7.93 -5.72
C ALA A 23 2.81 7.07 -5.72
N LEU A 24 2.70 5.81 -5.27
CA LEU A 24 3.80 4.85 -5.22
C LEU A 24 3.33 3.53 -5.84
N ALA A 25 4.04 3.06 -6.85
CA ALA A 25 3.74 1.82 -7.53
C ALA A 25 4.50 0.64 -6.90
N PHE A 26 3.78 -0.43 -6.61
CA PHE A 26 4.28 -1.65 -5.98
C PHE A 26 4.12 -2.86 -6.90
N ALA A 27 4.81 -3.96 -6.59
CA ALA A 27 4.73 -5.19 -7.37
C ALA A 27 3.35 -5.87 -7.30
N SER A 28 2.58 -5.61 -6.25
CA SER A 28 1.21 -6.11 -6.07
C SER A 28 0.46 -5.29 -5.00
N GLY A 29 -0.86 -5.47 -4.90
CA GLY A 29 -1.65 -4.90 -3.80
C GLY A 29 -1.18 -5.37 -2.42
N SER A 30 -0.79 -6.64 -2.29
CA SER A 30 -0.22 -7.16 -1.03
C SER A 30 1.12 -6.53 -0.69
N ALA A 31 1.97 -6.24 -1.68
CA ALA A 31 3.24 -5.53 -1.43
C ALA A 31 3.01 -4.09 -0.97
N ALA A 32 1.99 -3.41 -1.50
CA ALA A 32 1.57 -2.10 -1.02
C ALA A 32 1.06 -2.19 0.44
N LEU A 33 0.20 -3.15 0.75
CA LEU A 33 -0.32 -3.40 2.11
C LEU A 33 0.80 -3.66 3.12
N THR A 34 1.74 -4.55 2.80
CA THR A 34 2.87 -4.86 3.67
C THR A 34 3.75 -3.62 3.88
N THR A 35 4.02 -2.84 2.82
CA THR A 35 4.82 -1.61 2.96
C THR A 35 4.12 -0.58 3.85
N MET A 36 2.80 -0.41 3.72
CA MET A 36 2.02 0.46 4.61
C MET A 36 2.08 -0.01 6.06
N SER A 37 2.06 -1.32 6.28
CA SER A 37 2.13 -1.89 7.64
C SER A 37 3.48 -1.66 8.31
N TYR A 38 4.57 -1.57 7.54
CA TYR A 38 5.89 -1.20 8.05
C TYR A 38 6.04 0.27 8.48
N LEU A 39 5.01 1.09 8.28
CA LEU A 39 4.95 2.44 8.88
C LEU A 39 4.58 2.39 10.37
N LEU A 40 4.01 1.28 10.83
CA LEU A 40 3.58 1.06 12.21
C LEU A 40 4.71 0.47 13.05
N LYS A 41 4.57 0.60 14.37
CA LYS A 41 5.46 0.00 15.37
C LYS A 41 4.79 -1.19 16.05
N SER A 42 5.61 -2.04 16.66
CA SER A 42 5.09 -3.13 17.49
C SER A 42 4.23 -2.58 18.63
N GLY A 43 3.04 -3.14 18.81
CA GLY A 43 2.05 -2.69 19.78
C GLY A 43 1.03 -1.68 19.25
N ASP A 44 1.21 -1.13 18.04
CA ASP A 44 0.20 -0.28 17.41
C ASP A 44 -1.06 -1.08 17.05
N HIS A 45 -2.21 -0.43 17.09
CA HIS A 45 -3.51 -1.05 16.81
C HIS A 45 -4.04 -0.63 15.44
N ILE A 46 -4.51 -1.61 14.65
CA ILE A 46 -5.09 -1.40 13.32
C ILE A 46 -6.59 -1.68 13.38
N LEU A 47 -7.41 -0.73 12.92
CA LEU A 47 -8.83 -0.92 12.66
C LEU A 47 -9.06 -1.15 11.17
N THR A 48 -9.78 -2.21 10.80
CA THR A 48 -10.14 -2.53 9.41
C THR A 48 -11.64 -2.65 9.26
N VAL A 49 -12.12 -2.60 8.02
CA VAL A 49 -13.50 -2.98 7.68
C VAL A 49 -13.65 -4.50 7.86
N ASP A 50 -14.86 -4.94 8.25
CA ASP A 50 -15.19 -6.36 8.47
C ASP A 50 -15.03 -7.19 7.18
N ASP A 51 -15.64 -6.71 6.09
CA ASP A 51 -15.51 -7.34 4.77
C ASP A 51 -14.39 -6.68 3.97
N VAL A 52 -13.18 -7.21 4.14
CA VAL A 52 -11.99 -6.84 3.37
C VAL A 52 -11.50 -8.04 2.56
N TYR A 53 -10.77 -7.78 1.47
CA TYR A 53 -10.11 -8.83 0.69
C TYR A 53 -9.45 -9.89 1.58
N GLY A 54 -9.75 -11.17 1.35
CA GLY A 54 -9.35 -12.26 2.24
C GLY A 54 -7.83 -12.36 2.47
N GLY A 55 -7.02 -11.96 1.49
CA GLY A 55 -5.56 -11.88 1.67
C GLY A 55 -5.13 -10.79 2.65
N THR A 56 -5.85 -9.66 2.70
CA THR A 56 -5.64 -8.58 3.68
C THR A 56 -6.03 -9.02 5.08
N ASN A 57 -7.19 -9.67 5.23
CA ASN A 57 -7.64 -10.21 6.52
C ASN A 57 -6.64 -11.26 7.06
N ARG A 58 -6.20 -12.18 6.19
CA ARG A 58 -5.18 -13.18 6.55
C ARG A 58 -3.84 -12.53 6.92
N PHE A 59 -3.43 -11.49 6.20
CA PHE A 59 -2.19 -10.76 6.50
C PHE A 59 -2.25 -10.18 7.92
N PHE A 60 -3.28 -9.42 8.28
CA PHE A 60 -3.35 -8.80 9.61
C PHE A 60 -3.57 -9.78 10.78
N ARG A 61 -4.21 -10.94 10.54
CA ARG A 61 -4.48 -11.92 11.61
C ARG A 61 -3.34 -12.91 11.85
N ASN A 62 -2.48 -13.13 10.87
CA ASN A 62 -1.42 -14.13 10.93
C ASN A 62 -0.01 -13.52 11.01
N CYS A 63 0.09 -12.19 11.06
CA CYS A 63 1.33 -11.47 11.35
C CYS A 63 1.65 -11.47 12.85
#